data_AF-A0A7K0PD19-F1
#
_entry.id   AF-A0A7K0PD19-F1
#
_cell.length_a   1.000
_cell.length_b   1.000
_cell.length_c   1.000
_cell.angle_alpha   90.00
_cell.angle_beta   90.00
_cell.angle_gamma   90.00
#
_symmetry.space_group_name_H-M   'P 1'
#
loop_
_entity.id
_entity.type
_entity.pdbx_description
1 polymer ?
#
loop_
_entity_poly.entity_id
_entity_poly.type
_entity_poly.pdbx_seq_one_letter_code
_entity_poly.pdbx_strand_id
1 'polypeptide(L)'
;MARLAAPVLAVLGALAALLLLAPLLPELQPPARAALVAAVPPLALIGAAAYVLGPLTRIPLALAALAAAGLLATAAAAALGAHGAGTLPETLLAIALGLLFARVFDVGAFVVGLPVVIGVVDLVTTLPSATVRTWPMPVSAGDPLLLELPSWSAQTAAGEISIATVLFLAALQGYAVRERLRPAGAAVGMTVGLLLAYLLEWRTDRAMPFTAFVAGGFLLACSDALPRWLRGGGIERG
;
A
#
# COMPACT_ATOMS: atom_id res chain seq x y z
N MET A 1 -5.87 -22.45 8.05
CA MET A 1 -4.84 -21.40 8.24
C MET A 1 -3.47 -21.79 7.69
N ALA A 2 -3.02 -23.04 7.82
CA ALA A 2 -1.73 -23.51 7.27
C ALA A 2 -1.50 -23.18 5.78
N ARG A 3 -2.55 -23.22 4.94
CA ARG A 3 -2.46 -22.89 3.51
C ARG A 3 -2.15 -21.41 3.21
N LEU A 4 -2.41 -20.50 4.15
CA LEU A 4 -2.10 -19.07 4.01
C LEU A 4 -0.77 -18.69 4.70
N ALA A 5 -0.25 -19.54 5.59
CA ALA A 5 1.01 -19.27 6.28
C ALA A 5 2.19 -19.19 5.29
N ALA A 6 2.28 -20.15 4.36
CA ALA A 6 3.33 -20.18 3.34
C ALA A 6 3.36 -18.90 2.46
N PRO A 7 2.24 -18.46 1.84
CA PRO A 7 2.26 -17.23 1.04
C PRO A 7 2.48 -15.96 1.88
N VAL A 8 1.97 -15.89 3.11
CA VAL A 8 2.27 -14.75 4.01
C VAL A 8 3.77 -14.69 4.30
N LEU A 9 4.36 -15.80 4.73
CA LEU A 9 5.79 -15.88 5.03
C LEU A 9 6.65 -15.62 3.80
N ALA A 10 6.23 -16.08 2.62
CA ALA A 10 6.94 -15.81 1.37
C ALA A 10 6.94 -14.32 1.02
N VAL A 11 5.79 -13.64 1.12
CA VAL A 11 5.69 -12.20 0.81
C VAL A 11 6.44 -11.36 1.84
N LEU A 12 6.25 -11.64 3.13
CA LEU A 12 6.95 -10.91 4.21
C LEU A 12 8.45 -11.19 4.17
N GLY A 13 8.85 -12.44 3.93
CA GLY A 13 10.24 -12.83 3.78
C GLY A 13 10.89 -12.17 2.56
N ALA A 14 10.20 -12.09 1.43
CA ALA A 14 10.69 -11.38 0.25
C ALA A 14 10.83 -9.87 0.49
N LEU A 15 9.86 -9.25 1.17
CA LEU A 15 9.92 -7.82 1.51
C LEU A 15 11.07 -7.54 2.49
N ALA A 16 11.22 -8.35 3.54
CA ALA A 16 12.32 -8.25 4.48
C ALA A 16 13.68 -8.46 3.82
N ALA A 17 13.81 -9.50 3.00
CA ALA A 17 15.04 -9.78 2.25
C ALA A 17 15.38 -8.62 1.31
N LEU A 18 14.39 -8.04 0.62
CA LEU A 18 14.61 -6.91 -0.26
C LEU A 18 15.09 -5.67 0.50
N LEU A 19 14.46 -5.34 1.63
CA LEU A 19 14.88 -4.20 2.47
C LEU A 19 16.30 -4.38 3.04
N LEU A 20 16.65 -5.59 3.47
CA LEU A 20 17.95 -5.88 4.08
C LEU A 20 19.08 -6.00 3.04
N LEU A 21 18.78 -6.52 1.86
CA LEU A 21 19.78 -6.75 0.81
C LEU A 21 19.93 -5.57 -0.15
N ALA A 22 18.92 -4.70 -0.26
CA ALA A 22 18.96 -3.53 -1.15
C ALA A 22 20.27 -2.71 -1.05
N PRO A 23 20.77 -2.31 0.15
CA PRO A 23 22.01 -1.52 0.25
C PRO A 23 23.28 -2.30 -0.13
N LEU A 24 23.20 -3.63 -0.30
CA LEU A 24 24.31 -4.48 -0.73
C LEU A 24 24.30 -4.73 -2.25
N LEU A 25 23.27 -4.29 -2.96
CA LEU A 25 23.17 -4.48 -4.41
C LEU A 25 24.04 -3.45 -5.15
N PRO A 26 24.61 -3.83 -6.31
CA PRO A 26 25.41 -2.90 -7.10
C PRO A 26 24.52 -1.76 -7.62
N GLU A 27 24.94 -0.53 -7.39
CA GLU A 27 24.20 0.65 -7.82
C GLU A 27 24.06 0.69 -9.36
N LEU A 28 22.82 0.73 -9.85
CA LEU A 28 22.57 0.82 -11.29
C LEU A 28 22.81 2.22 -11.81
N GLN A 29 23.34 2.30 -13.03
CA GLN A 29 23.51 3.54 -13.77
C GLN A 29 22.57 3.58 -14.99
N PRO A 30 21.93 4.72 -15.29
CA PRO A 30 21.95 5.98 -14.55
C PRO A 30 21.07 5.96 -13.29
N PRO A 31 21.35 6.79 -12.25
CA PRO A 31 20.72 6.71 -10.92
C PRO A 31 19.20 6.92 -10.96
N ALA A 32 18.72 7.79 -11.85
CA ALA A 32 17.29 8.02 -12.03
C ALA A 32 16.54 6.75 -12.50
N ARG A 33 17.15 5.93 -13.36
CA ARG A 33 16.54 4.65 -13.79
C ARG A 33 16.66 3.58 -12.71
N ALA A 34 17.72 3.65 -11.89
CA ALA A 34 17.88 2.76 -10.74
C ALA A 34 16.71 2.93 -9.74
N ALA A 35 16.31 4.17 -9.45
CA ALA A 35 15.17 4.46 -8.58
C ALA A 35 13.88 3.79 -9.10
N LEU A 36 13.61 3.94 -10.40
CA LEU A 36 12.44 3.31 -11.03
C LEU A 36 12.44 1.79 -10.84
N VAL A 37 13.57 1.13 -11.11
CA VAL A 37 13.68 -0.34 -10.98
C VAL A 37 13.62 -0.79 -9.53
N ALA A 38 14.22 -0.03 -8.61
CA ALA A 38 14.28 -0.37 -7.19
C ALA A 38 12.92 -0.24 -6.48
N ALA A 39 12.08 0.70 -6.91
CA ALA A 39 10.77 0.94 -6.30
C ALA A 39 9.67 -0.06 -6.72
N VAL A 40 9.77 -0.68 -7.91
CA VAL A 40 8.71 -1.58 -8.41
C VAL A 40 8.51 -2.82 -7.53
N PRO A 41 9.56 -3.59 -7.15
CA PRO A 41 9.39 -4.77 -6.31
C PRO A 41 8.74 -4.49 -4.94
N PRO A 42 9.17 -3.51 -4.12
CA PRO A 42 8.51 -3.25 -2.83
C PRO A 42 7.05 -2.83 -3.01
N LEU A 43 6.71 -2.00 -4.01
CA LEU A 43 5.32 -1.64 -4.30
C LEU A 43 4.45 -2.85 -4.65
N ALA A 44 4.98 -3.77 -5.47
CA ALA A 44 4.29 -5.01 -5.81
C ALA A 44 4.12 -5.92 -4.59
N LEU A 45 5.13 -6.01 -3.73
CA LEU A 45 5.08 -6.79 -2.49
C LEU A 45 4.10 -6.21 -1.47
N ILE A 46 3.93 -4.89 -1.40
CA ILE A 46 2.91 -4.24 -0.57
C ILE A 46 1.51 -4.64 -1.04
N GLY A 47 1.25 -4.57 -2.35
CA GLY A 47 -0.01 -5.03 -2.93
C GLY A 47 -0.27 -6.51 -2.68
N ALA A 48 0.75 -7.36 -2.82
CA ALA A 48 0.68 -8.78 -2.48
C ALA A 48 0.42 -9.00 -0.98
N ALA A 49 1.07 -8.25 -0.10
CA ALA A 49 0.89 -8.35 1.35
C ALA A 49 -0.55 -8.02 1.73
N ALA A 50 -1.10 -6.92 1.21
CA ALA A 50 -2.50 -6.57 1.43
C ALA A 50 -3.45 -7.68 0.94
N TYR A 51 -3.19 -8.28 -0.23
CA TYR A 51 -3.98 -9.40 -0.75
C TYR A 51 -3.96 -10.62 0.19
N VAL A 52 -2.76 -11.09 0.56
CA VAL A 52 -2.59 -12.32 1.34
C VAL A 52 -3.06 -12.13 2.79
N LEU A 53 -2.92 -10.93 3.35
CA LEU A 53 -3.42 -10.58 4.69
C LEU A 53 -4.91 -10.22 4.69
N GLY A 54 -5.51 -9.91 3.55
CA GLY A 54 -6.93 -9.57 3.39
C GLY A 54 -7.92 -10.49 4.15
N PRO A 55 -7.76 -11.83 4.11
CA PRO A 55 -8.59 -12.76 4.87
C PRO A 55 -8.58 -12.56 6.39
N LEU A 56 -7.57 -11.91 6.98
CA LEU A 56 -7.50 -11.60 8.42
C LEU A 56 -8.62 -10.67 8.89
N THR A 57 -9.27 -9.94 7.97
CA THR A 57 -10.51 -9.18 8.28
C THR A 57 -11.59 -10.05 8.93
N ARG A 58 -11.59 -11.36 8.69
CA ARG A 58 -12.56 -12.30 9.26
C ARG A 58 -12.15 -12.84 10.64
N ILE A 59 -10.96 -12.52 11.12
CA ILE A 59 -10.36 -13.08 12.35
C ILE A 59 -9.90 -11.92 13.24
N PRO A 60 -10.81 -11.34 14.05
CA PRO A 60 -10.54 -10.07 14.74
C PRO A 60 -9.36 -10.14 15.70
N LEU A 61 -9.18 -11.27 16.41
CA LEU A 61 -8.05 -11.45 17.32
C LEU A 61 -6.71 -11.48 16.58
N ALA A 62 -6.63 -12.13 15.42
CA ALA A 62 -5.41 -12.17 14.63
C ALA A 62 -5.08 -10.80 14.04
N LEU A 63 -6.11 -10.05 13.64
CA LEU A 63 -5.95 -8.69 13.13
C LEU A 63 -5.52 -7.70 14.22
N ALA A 64 -6.12 -7.79 15.42
CA ALA A 64 -5.72 -7.01 16.58
C ALA A 64 -4.27 -7.33 17.02
N ALA A 65 -3.91 -8.62 17.02
CA ALA A 65 -2.53 -9.05 17.29
C ALA A 65 -1.54 -8.51 16.24
N LEU A 66 -1.90 -8.53 14.95
CA LEU A 66 -1.08 -7.95 13.89
C LEU A 66 -0.92 -6.44 14.05
N ALA A 67 -1.99 -5.70 14.36
CA ALA A 67 -1.94 -4.27 14.61
C ALA A 67 -1.08 -3.93 15.83
N ALA A 68 -1.24 -4.66 16.94
CA ALA A 68 -0.44 -4.48 18.14
C ALA A 68 1.05 -4.79 17.90
N ALA A 69 1.35 -5.90 17.21
CA ALA A 69 2.72 -6.26 16.86
C ALA A 69 3.35 -5.23 15.90
N GLY A 70 2.61 -4.78 14.89
CA GLY A 70 3.04 -3.73 13.96
C GLY A 70 3.31 -2.41 14.68
N LEU A 71 2.45 -2.02 15.63
CA LEU A 71 2.62 -0.80 16.42
C LEU A 71 3.87 -0.88 17.30
N LEU A 72 4.07 -1.99 18.01
CA LEU A 72 5.26 -2.20 18.85
C LEU A 72 6.54 -2.21 18.01
N ALA A 73 6.53 -2.89 16.86
CA ALA A 73 7.69 -2.95 15.97
C ALA A 73 8.00 -1.60 15.32
N THR A 74 6.97 -0.83 14.93
CA THR A 74 7.11 0.53 14.41
C THR A 74 7.67 1.46 15.48
N ALA A 75 7.12 1.42 16.70
CA ALA A 75 7.61 2.22 17.82
C ALA A 75 9.05 1.86 18.19
N ALA A 76 9.42 0.59 18.16
CA ALA A 76 10.79 0.14 18.40
C ALA A 76 11.74 0.61 17.30
N ALA A 77 11.34 0.53 16.03
CA ALA A 77 12.12 1.05 14.91
C ALA A 77 12.34 2.56 15.03
N ALA A 78 11.28 3.32 15.34
CA ALA A 78 11.36 4.75 15.58
C ALA A 78 12.29 5.10 16.76
N ALA A 79 12.20 4.36 17.87
CA ALA A 79 13.07 4.55 19.04
C ALA A 79 14.56 4.30 18.74
N LEU A 80 14.87 3.43 17.76
CA LEU A 80 16.22 3.14 17.30
C LEU A 80 16.71 4.09 16.20
N GLY A 81 15.88 5.03 15.73
CA GLY A 81 16.18 5.81 14.54
C GLY A 81 16.40 4.92 13.31
N ALA A 82 15.70 3.79 13.26
CA ALA A 82 15.76 2.86 12.14
C ALA A 82 14.87 3.41 11.01
N HIS A 83 15.44 4.27 10.16
CA HIS A 83 14.82 4.99 9.04
C HIS A 83 14.16 4.06 8.00
N GLY A 84 14.69 3.89 6.79
CA GLY A 84 14.16 2.94 5.79
C GLY A 84 14.12 1.46 6.25
N ALA A 85 14.73 1.11 7.39
CA ALA A 85 14.54 -0.18 8.04
C ALA A 85 13.19 -0.31 8.80
N GLY A 86 12.57 0.82 9.15
CA GLY A 86 11.22 0.92 9.74
C GLY A 86 10.08 0.73 8.74
N THR A 87 10.37 0.77 7.43
CA THR A 87 9.36 0.66 6.37
C THR A 87 8.54 -0.64 6.45
N LEU A 88 9.16 -1.78 6.82
CA LEU A 88 8.45 -3.05 6.95
C LEU A 88 7.43 -3.04 8.10
N PRO A 89 7.81 -2.74 9.35
CA PRO A 89 6.83 -2.70 10.44
C PRO A 89 5.76 -1.62 10.22
N GLU A 90 6.11 -0.48 9.64
CA GLU A 90 5.13 0.58 9.32
C GLU A 90 4.14 0.14 8.24
N THR A 91 4.62 -0.53 7.19
CA THR A 91 3.76 -1.13 6.15
C THR A 91 2.80 -2.17 6.76
N LEU A 92 3.30 -3.03 7.63
CA LEU A 92 2.48 -4.04 8.31
C LEU A 92 1.42 -3.40 9.21
N LEU A 93 1.80 -2.37 9.97
CA LEU A 93 0.89 -1.59 10.78
C LEU A 93 -0.19 -0.92 9.90
N ALA A 94 0.20 -0.26 8.81
CA ALA A 94 -0.72 0.38 7.88
C ALA A 94 -1.72 -0.61 7.29
N ILE A 95 -1.25 -1.79 6.85
CA ILE A 95 -2.13 -2.85 6.34
C ILE A 95 -3.08 -3.32 7.44
N ALA A 96 -2.59 -3.58 8.65
CA ALA A 96 -3.42 -4.02 9.76
C ALA A 96 -4.51 -2.99 10.11
N LEU A 97 -4.15 -1.70 10.16
CA LEU A 97 -5.09 -0.62 10.41
C LEU A 97 -6.13 -0.48 9.29
N GLY A 98 -5.74 -0.62 8.02
CA GLY A 98 -6.66 -0.58 6.89
C GLY A 98 -7.65 -1.74 6.91
N LEU A 99 -7.18 -2.95 7.17
CA LEU A 99 -8.04 -4.12 7.34
C LEU A 99 -8.95 -3.99 8.56
N LEU A 100 -8.46 -3.39 9.67
CA LEU A 100 -9.25 -3.13 10.87
C LEU A 100 -10.34 -2.10 10.58
N PHE A 101 -10.01 -1.03 9.84
CA PHE A 101 -10.97 -0.04 9.37
C PHE A 101 -12.09 -0.72 8.58
N ALA A 102 -11.75 -1.53 7.58
CA ALA A 102 -12.74 -2.25 6.78
C ALA A 102 -13.57 -3.24 7.59
N ARG A 103 -13.08 -3.70 8.75
CA ARG A 103 -13.81 -4.61 9.64
C ARG A 103 -14.73 -3.88 10.62
N VAL A 104 -14.28 -2.74 11.16
CA VAL A 104 -15.02 -1.92 12.13
C VAL A 104 -16.13 -1.16 11.43
N PHE A 105 -15.83 -0.57 10.27
CA PHE A 105 -16.79 0.17 9.47
C PHE A 105 -17.44 -0.75 8.44
N ASP A 106 -18.37 -1.56 8.93
CA ASP A 106 -19.12 -2.50 8.11
C ASP A 106 -20.26 -1.81 7.34
N VAL A 107 -19.92 -0.84 6.51
CA VAL A 107 -20.91 -0.07 5.76
C VAL A 107 -20.71 -0.36 4.28
N GLY A 108 -21.68 -1.02 3.66
CA GLY A 108 -21.64 -1.32 2.23
C GLY A 108 -21.40 -0.07 1.37
N ALA A 109 -21.95 1.09 1.76
CA ALA A 109 -21.70 2.37 1.10
C ALA A 109 -20.20 2.71 0.96
N PHE A 110 -19.34 2.24 1.86
CA PHE A 110 -17.89 2.50 1.80
C PHE A 110 -17.17 1.75 0.67
N VAL A 111 -17.77 0.71 0.10
CA VAL A 111 -17.21 0.00 -1.07
C VAL A 111 -17.04 0.94 -2.26
N VAL A 112 -17.97 1.89 -2.45
CA VAL A 112 -17.95 2.86 -3.57
C VAL A 112 -17.66 4.27 -3.07
N GLY A 113 -18.29 4.68 -1.97
CA GLY A 113 -18.14 6.03 -1.43
C GLY A 113 -16.70 6.32 -1.00
N LEU A 114 -16.03 5.38 -0.34
CA LEU A 114 -14.67 5.57 0.13
C LEU A 114 -13.66 5.77 -1.02
N PRO A 115 -13.57 4.91 -2.06
CA PRO A 115 -12.69 5.15 -3.21
C PRO A 115 -13.03 6.39 -4.02
N VAL A 116 -14.32 6.73 -4.16
CA VAL A 116 -14.69 7.96 -4.86
C VAL A 116 -14.27 9.20 -4.08
N VAL A 117 -14.64 9.30 -2.80
CA VAL A 117 -14.37 10.49 -1.99
C VAL A 117 -12.87 10.67 -1.76
N ILE A 118 -12.18 9.64 -1.28
CA ILE A 118 -10.75 9.76 -0.99
C ILE A 118 -9.93 9.94 -2.28
N GLY A 119 -10.30 9.25 -3.36
CA GLY A 119 -9.64 9.43 -4.65
C GLY A 119 -9.83 10.83 -5.22
N VAL A 120 -11.02 11.43 -5.11
CA VAL A 120 -11.28 12.81 -5.54
C VAL A 120 -10.51 13.80 -4.66
N VAL A 121 -10.50 13.62 -3.34
CA VAL A 121 -9.73 14.48 -2.43
C VAL A 121 -8.26 14.45 -2.80
N ASP A 122 -7.65 13.28 -2.92
CA ASP A 122 -6.23 13.13 -3.29
C ASP A 122 -5.92 13.77 -4.65
N LEU A 123 -6.79 13.58 -5.65
CA LEU A 123 -6.62 14.17 -6.96
C LEU A 123 -6.65 15.71 -6.91
N VAL A 124 -7.59 16.29 -6.16
CA VAL A 124 -7.75 17.75 -6.01
C VAL A 124 -6.63 18.36 -5.17
N THR A 125 -6.11 17.65 -4.17
CA THR A 125 -5.01 18.17 -3.34
C THR A 125 -3.66 18.04 -4.01
N THR A 126 -3.45 17.01 -4.83
CA THR A 126 -2.12 16.66 -5.35
C THR A 126 -1.85 17.28 -6.72
N LEU A 127 -2.80 17.28 -7.66
CA LEU A 127 -2.58 17.79 -9.02
C LEU A 127 -2.23 19.30 -9.11
N PRO A 128 -2.80 20.18 -8.28
CA PRO A 128 -2.41 21.60 -8.28
C PRO A 128 -1.05 21.87 -7.62
N SER A 129 -0.45 20.87 -6.96
CA SER A 129 0.82 21.05 -6.27
C SER A 129 1.95 21.35 -7.25
N ALA A 130 2.74 22.38 -6.94
CA ALA A 130 3.94 22.73 -7.69
C ALA A 130 5.20 21.98 -7.21
N THR A 131 5.05 20.99 -6.32
CA THR A 131 6.17 20.21 -5.80
C THR A 131 6.85 19.41 -6.91
N VAL A 132 8.14 19.71 -7.11
CA VAL A 132 9.00 18.99 -8.05
C VAL A 132 9.77 17.91 -7.28
N ARG A 133 9.80 16.69 -7.82
CA ARG A 133 10.59 15.58 -7.28
C ARG A 133 11.95 15.51 -8.00
N THR A 134 12.98 15.13 -7.25
CA THR A 134 14.32 14.89 -7.79
C THR A 134 14.68 13.42 -7.63
N TRP A 135 15.29 12.82 -8.66
CA TRP A 135 15.63 11.40 -8.67
C TRP A 135 17.14 11.18 -8.74
N PRO A 136 17.71 10.32 -7.88
CA PRO A 136 17.09 9.65 -6.73
C PRO A 136 16.74 10.63 -5.60
N MET A 137 15.82 10.23 -4.72
CA MET A 137 15.34 11.09 -3.63
C MET A 137 16.30 11.01 -2.43
N PRO A 138 16.57 12.13 -1.74
CA PRO A 138 17.22 12.08 -0.44
C PRO A 138 16.33 11.31 0.54
N VAL A 139 16.95 10.60 1.49
CA VAL A 139 16.24 9.95 2.60
C VAL A 139 15.48 11.02 3.38
N SER A 140 14.20 10.80 3.68
CA SER A 140 13.27 11.80 4.22
C SER A 140 13.47 12.09 5.72
N ALA A 141 14.55 11.58 6.33
CA ALA A 141 14.98 11.87 7.70
C ALA A 141 13.86 11.78 8.77
N GLY A 142 12.92 10.85 8.61
CA GLY A 142 11.95 10.50 9.65
C GLY A 142 10.58 11.20 9.59
N ASP A 143 10.05 11.50 8.40
CA ASP A 143 8.63 11.84 8.27
C ASP A 143 7.77 10.60 8.63
N PRO A 144 7.02 10.62 9.74
CA PRO A 144 6.27 9.46 10.21
C PRO A 144 5.04 9.13 9.35
N LEU A 145 4.72 9.93 8.33
CA LEU A 145 3.58 9.73 7.44
C LEU A 145 3.98 9.16 6.07
N LEU A 146 5.28 9.00 5.83
CA LEU A 146 5.86 8.53 4.57
C LEU A 146 6.59 7.21 4.79
N LEU A 147 6.40 6.29 3.85
CA LEU A 147 7.14 5.06 3.72
C LEU A 147 8.21 5.26 2.65
N GLU A 148 9.46 5.24 3.07
CA GLU A 148 10.59 5.27 2.16
C GLU A 148 10.72 3.93 1.44
N LEU A 149 10.79 3.96 0.11
CA LEU A 149 11.05 2.76 -0.68
C LEU A 149 12.57 2.52 -0.75
N PRO A 150 13.02 1.27 -0.51
CA PRO A 150 14.43 0.95 -0.52
C PRO A 150 15.05 1.22 -1.90
N SER A 151 16.17 1.95 -1.89
CA SER A 151 17.04 2.06 -3.07
C SER A 151 18.21 1.09 -2.95
N TRP A 152 18.93 0.87 -4.05
CA TRP A 152 20.15 0.05 -4.04
C TRP A 152 21.37 0.80 -3.47
N SER A 153 21.16 2.03 -3.00
CA SER A 153 22.13 2.86 -2.27
C SER A 153 21.64 3.11 -0.85
N ALA A 154 22.56 3.10 0.11
CA ALA A 154 22.26 3.37 1.52
C ALA A 154 21.93 4.85 1.80
N GLN A 155 22.18 5.75 0.85
CA GLN A 155 22.07 7.20 1.04
C GLN A 155 20.86 7.82 0.35
N THR A 156 20.09 7.03 -0.39
CA THR A 156 18.96 7.52 -1.18
C THR A 156 17.74 6.61 -1.03
N ALA A 157 16.56 7.18 -1.27
CA ALA A 157 15.32 6.43 -1.42
C ALA A 157 14.99 6.25 -2.90
N ALA A 158 14.39 5.10 -3.24
CA ALA A 158 13.89 4.85 -4.58
C ALA A 158 12.59 5.61 -4.87
N GLY A 159 11.91 6.05 -3.81
CA GLY A 159 10.67 6.81 -3.84
C GLY A 159 10.06 6.87 -2.45
N GLU A 160 8.94 7.57 -2.33
CA GLU A 160 8.16 7.66 -1.10
C GLU A 160 6.70 7.35 -1.43
N ILE A 161 6.02 6.65 -0.52
CA ILE A 161 4.56 6.52 -0.56
C ILE A 161 3.98 6.88 0.79
N SER A 162 2.78 7.46 0.83
CA SER A 162 2.15 7.73 2.12
C SER A 162 1.68 6.45 2.81
N ILE A 163 1.83 6.39 4.14
CA ILE A 163 1.19 5.37 4.98
C ILE A 163 -0.32 5.33 4.73
N ALA A 164 -0.94 6.49 4.50
CA ALA A 164 -2.37 6.59 4.21
C ALA A 164 -2.74 5.81 2.94
N THR A 165 -1.91 5.84 1.90
CA THR A 165 -2.15 5.07 0.66
C THR A 165 -2.11 3.56 0.91
N VAL A 166 -1.17 3.08 1.74
CA VAL A 166 -1.08 1.65 2.08
C VAL A 166 -2.27 1.21 2.95
N LEU A 167 -2.64 2.02 3.94
CA LEU A 167 -3.83 1.82 4.76
C LEU A 167 -5.08 1.75 3.88
N PHE A 168 -5.20 2.67 2.94
CA PHE A 168 -6.33 2.76 2.02
C PHE A 168 -6.43 1.54 1.09
N LEU A 169 -5.32 1.12 0.51
CA LEU A 169 -5.21 -0.09 -0.31
C LEU A 169 -5.65 -1.32 0.49
N ALA A 170 -5.20 -1.45 1.74
CA ALA A 170 -5.59 -2.55 2.62
C ALA A 170 -7.07 -2.49 3.00
N ALA A 171 -7.63 -1.30 3.26
CA ALA A 171 -9.05 -1.14 3.55
C ALA A 171 -9.91 -1.62 2.37
N LEU A 172 -9.62 -1.18 1.15
CA LEU A 172 -10.31 -1.62 -0.06
C LEU A 172 -10.16 -3.13 -0.30
N GLN A 173 -8.97 -3.69 -0.04
CA GLN A 173 -8.78 -5.13 -0.10
C GLN A 173 -9.65 -5.87 0.92
N GLY A 174 -9.78 -5.32 2.13
CA GLY A 174 -10.68 -5.81 3.16
C GLY A 174 -12.12 -5.84 2.68
N TYR A 175 -12.62 -4.74 2.11
CA TYR A 175 -13.96 -4.69 1.51
C TYR A 175 -14.13 -5.71 0.38
N ALA A 176 -13.16 -5.85 -0.53
CA ALA A 176 -13.23 -6.85 -1.60
C ALA A 176 -13.41 -8.27 -1.06
N VAL A 177 -12.70 -8.62 0.02
CA VAL A 177 -12.79 -9.94 0.69
C VAL A 177 -14.12 -10.12 1.41
N ARG A 178 -14.60 -9.10 2.12
CA ARG A 178 -15.83 -9.17 2.92
C ARG A 178 -17.06 -9.25 2.02
N GLU A 179 -17.13 -8.38 1.02
CA GLU A 179 -18.24 -8.27 0.07
C GLU A 179 -18.17 -9.26 -1.10
N ARG A 180 -17.16 -10.14 -1.12
CA ARG A 180 -16.96 -11.18 -2.15
C ARG A 180 -17.00 -10.62 -3.56
N LEU A 181 -16.36 -9.47 -3.77
CA LEU A 181 -16.25 -8.84 -5.09
C LEU A 181 -15.26 -9.64 -5.95
N ARG A 182 -14.03 -9.15 -6.12
CA ARG A 182 -12.95 -9.88 -6.80
C ARG A 182 -11.63 -9.65 -6.05
N PRO A 183 -11.40 -10.26 -4.88
CA PRO A 183 -10.24 -9.95 -4.04
C PRO A 183 -8.89 -9.97 -4.75
N ALA A 184 -8.67 -10.94 -5.64
CA ALA A 184 -7.44 -11.02 -6.42
C ALA A 184 -7.38 -9.94 -7.52
N GLY A 185 -8.49 -9.75 -8.24
CA GLY A 185 -8.58 -8.70 -9.27
C GLY A 185 -8.41 -7.31 -8.69
N ALA A 186 -9.05 -7.03 -7.55
CA ALA A 186 -8.95 -5.77 -6.81
C ALA A 186 -7.49 -5.50 -6.39
N ALA A 187 -6.82 -6.48 -5.78
CA ALA A 187 -5.41 -6.34 -5.41
C ALA A 187 -4.52 -6.05 -6.63
N VAL A 188 -4.70 -6.77 -7.74
CA VAL A 188 -3.95 -6.52 -8.98
C VAL A 188 -4.25 -5.12 -9.52
N GLY A 189 -5.52 -4.73 -9.62
CA GLY A 189 -5.92 -3.41 -10.11
C GLY A 189 -5.36 -2.27 -9.28
N MET A 190 -5.45 -2.37 -7.95
CA MET A 190 -4.88 -1.40 -7.01
C MET A 190 -3.37 -1.32 -7.12
N THR A 191 -2.68 -2.45 -7.23
CA THR A 191 -1.21 -2.51 -7.36
C THR A 191 -0.76 -1.90 -8.69
N VAL A 192 -1.46 -2.19 -9.79
CA VAL A 192 -1.21 -1.59 -11.10
C VAL A 192 -1.45 -0.08 -11.06
N GLY A 193 -2.51 0.38 -10.39
CA GLY A 193 -2.75 1.80 -10.16
C GLY A 193 -1.60 2.46 -9.40
N LEU A 194 -1.16 1.86 -8.30
CA LEU A 194 -0.03 2.34 -7.49
C LEU A 194 1.26 2.46 -8.31
N LEU A 195 1.58 1.42 -9.10
CA LEU A 195 2.75 1.41 -10.00
C LEU A 195 2.65 2.46 -11.11
N LEU A 196 1.45 2.67 -11.65
CA LEU A 196 1.22 3.67 -12.69
C LEU A 196 1.37 5.10 -12.13
N ALA A 197 0.87 5.37 -10.92
CA ALA A 197 1.09 6.64 -10.25
C ALA A 197 2.58 6.91 -10.04
N TYR A 198 3.32 5.92 -9.54
CA TYR A 198 4.77 6.02 -9.37
C TYR A 198 5.49 6.29 -10.69
N LEU A 199 5.15 5.54 -11.76
CA LEU A 199 5.74 5.71 -13.08
C LEU A 199 5.48 7.12 -13.65
N LEU A 200 4.28 7.65 -13.44
CA LEU A 200 3.92 9.00 -13.88
C LEU A 200 4.65 10.07 -13.05
N GLU A 201 4.79 9.88 -11.73
CA GLU A 201 5.54 10.79 -10.87
C GLU A 201 7.01 10.83 -11.31
N TRP A 202 7.60 9.66 -11.51
CA TRP A 202 8.96 9.52 -12.03
C TRP A 202 9.12 10.15 -13.42
N ARG A 203 8.14 9.99 -14.30
CA ARG A 203 8.24 10.47 -15.69
C ARG A 203 8.06 11.99 -15.82
N THR A 204 7.28 12.59 -14.91
CA THR A 204 6.88 14.00 -14.97
C THR A 204 7.58 14.87 -13.94
N ASP A 205 8.34 14.26 -13.01
CA ASP A 205 9.00 14.91 -11.87
C ASP A 205 8.02 15.69 -10.99
N ARG A 206 6.74 15.31 -10.98
CA ARG A 206 5.66 15.98 -10.24
C ARG A 206 4.90 14.99 -9.38
N ALA A 207 4.53 15.42 -8.18
CA ALA A 207 3.71 14.62 -7.27
C ALA A 207 2.46 14.06 -7.97
N MET A 208 2.20 12.77 -7.77
CA MET A 208 1.03 12.08 -8.33
C MET A 208 0.05 11.65 -7.24
N PRO A 209 -1.27 11.66 -7.52
CA PRO A 209 -2.29 11.26 -6.55
C PRO A 209 -2.38 9.73 -6.43
N PHE A 210 -1.44 9.11 -5.73
CA PHE A 210 -1.33 7.65 -5.60
C PHE A 210 -2.63 6.98 -5.14
N THR A 211 -3.32 7.58 -4.18
CA THR A 211 -4.54 7.03 -3.59
C THR A 211 -5.68 7.08 -4.60
N ALA A 212 -5.75 8.11 -5.44
CA ALA A 212 -6.69 8.19 -6.56
C ALA A 212 -6.46 7.07 -7.59
N PHE A 213 -5.20 6.79 -7.94
CA PHE A 213 -4.87 5.68 -8.84
C PHE A 213 -5.21 4.31 -8.24
N VAL A 214 -4.95 4.10 -6.94
CA VAL A 214 -5.35 2.90 -6.21
C VAL A 214 -6.87 2.74 -6.23
N ALA A 215 -7.62 3.81 -5.92
CA ALA A 215 -9.08 3.82 -5.95
C ALA A 215 -9.62 3.50 -7.35
N GLY A 216 -9.07 4.12 -8.40
CA GLY A 216 -9.43 3.84 -9.78
C GLY A 216 -9.16 2.39 -10.17
N GLY A 217 -7.99 1.86 -9.80
CA GLY A 217 -7.63 0.45 -10.01
C GLY A 217 -8.60 -0.53 -9.35
N PHE A 218 -9.04 -0.24 -8.11
CA PHE A 218 -10.06 -1.01 -7.42
C PHE A 218 -11.41 -1.00 -8.15
N LEU A 219 -11.91 0.19 -8.50
CA LEU A 219 -13.21 0.36 -9.15
C LEU A 219 -13.24 -0.31 -10.53
N LEU A 220 -12.16 -0.15 -11.32
CA LEU A 220 -12.02 -0.80 -12.61
C LEU A 220 -12.00 -2.33 -12.48
N ALA A 221 -11.21 -2.86 -11.55
CA ALA A 221 -11.10 -4.31 -11.33
C ALA A 221 -12.39 -4.95 -10.81
N CYS A 222 -13.24 -4.17 -10.12
CA CYS A 222 -14.52 -4.62 -9.58
C CYS A 222 -15.72 -4.24 -10.45
N SER A 223 -15.51 -3.64 -11.63
CA SER A 223 -16.59 -3.08 -12.48
C SER A 223 -17.65 -4.11 -12.90
N ASP A 224 -17.30 -5.39 -13.04
CA ASP A 224 -18.23 -6.49 -13.36
C ASP A 224 -18.96 -7.06 -12.12
N ALA A 225 -18.40 -6.87 -10.93
CA ALA A 225 -18.95 -7.35 -9.67
C ALA A 225 -19.84 -6.29 -9.00
N LEU A 226 -19.51 -5.01 -9.10
CA LEU A 226 -20.22 -3.89 -8.47
C LEU A 226 -21.70 -3.82 -8.87
N PRO A 227 -22.11 -3.95 -10.15
CA PRO A 227 -23.53 -3.90 -10.53
C PRO A 227 -24.35 -5.06 -9.96
N ARG A 228 -23.72 -6.23 -9.77
CA ARG A 228 -24.38 -7.39 -9.14
C ARG A 228 -24.50 -7.20 -7.64
N TRP A 229 -23.44 -6.70 -7.01
CA TRP A 229 -23.43 -6.36 -5.59
C TRP A 229 -24.46 -5.27 -5.23
N LEU A 230 -24.53 -4.19 -6.02
CA LEU A 230 -25.52 -3.11 -5.87
C LEU A 230 -26.96 -3.62 -5.96
N ARG A 231 -27.27 -4.41 -7.00
CA ARG A 231 -28.62 -5.02 -7.17
C ARG A 231 -29.00 -5.97 -6.04
N GLY A 232 -28.02 -6.53 -5.34
CA GLY A 232 -28.23 -7.36 -4.15
C GLY A 232 -28.52 -6.57 -2.86
N GLY A 233 -28.66 -5.25 -2.92
CA GLY A 233 -28.80 -4.39 -1.74
C GLY A 233 -27.47 -4.10 -1.06
N GLY A 234 -26.35 -4.15 -1.80
CA GLY A 234 -25.00 -4.00 -1.24
C GLY A 234 -24.81 -2.76 -0.37
N ILE A 235 -25.45 -1.63 -0.70
CA ILE A 235 -25.36 -0.38 0.08
C ILE A 235 -26.02 -0.51 1.47
N GLU A 236 -27.12 -1.25 1.55
CA GLU A 236 -27.96 -1.39 2.75
C GLU A 236 -27.47 -2.50 3.68
N ARG A 237 -26.50 -3.31 3.25
CA ARG A 237 -25.89 -4.36 4.06
C ARG A 237 -24.83 -3.72 4.97
N GLY A 238 -25.13 -3.69 6.27
CA GLY A 238 -24.23 -3.34 7.36
C GLY A 238 -24.70 -3.96 8.67
#